data_AF-A0A563BDJ9-F1
#
_entry.id   AF-A0A563BDJ9-F1
#
_cell.length_a   1.000
_cell.length_b   1.000
_cell.length_c   1.000
_cell.angle_alpha   90.00
_cell.angle_beta   90.00
_cell.angle_gamma   90.00
#
_symmetry.space_group_name_H-M   'P 1'
#
loop_
_entity.id
_entity.type
_entity.pdbx_description
1 polymer ?
#
loop_
_entity_poly.entity_id
_entity_poly.type
_entity_poly.pdbx_seq_one_letter_code
_entity_poly.pdbx_strand_id
1 'polypeptide(L)'
;MFCDTAKVSLKAGKGGDGAVSFRHEIYINKGGPDGGNGGKGGSIIFQADKDTNTLIDFRFNPILTAPDGGNGSGTRSNGRSGKNLIVEVPVGTVVKRDGRVIADLTEDGMQAVIAKGGDGGFGNAHFKSSVRQTPVIAEVGEPGEAFEAEIELKLLADVGLVGLPNAGKSTFLASVTNAKPEIADYAFTTLTPN
;
A
#
# COMPACT_ATOMS: atom_id res chain seq x y z
N MET A 1 0.73 -25.17 -0.23
CA MET A 1 1.17 -24.74 1.12
C MET A 1 0.38 -23.47 1.42
N PHE A 2 -0.64 -23.58 2.27
CA PHE A 2 -1.48 -22.45 2.64
C PHE A 2 -0.69 -21.56 3.62
N CYS A 3 -0.80 -20.24 3.47
CA CYS A 3 -0.08 -19.28 4.30
C CYS A 3 -1.11 -18.28 4.80
N ASP A 4 -1.48 -18.41 6.06
CA ASP A 4 -2.51 -17.57 6.68
C ASP A 4 -1.92 -16.23 7.12
N THR A 5 -0.59 -16.14 7.24
CA THR A 5 0.14 -14.95 7.66
C THR A 5 1.31 -14.65 6.74
N ALA A 6 1.50 -13.38 6.37
CA ALA A 6 2.64 -12.91 5.59
C ALA A 6 3.17 -11.58 6.13
N LYS A 7 4.47 -11.32 5.97
CA LYS A 7 5.08 -10.02 6.24
C LYS A 7 5.46 -9.36 4.93
N VAL A 8 5.08 -8.10 4.77
CA VAL A 8 5.41 -7.31 3.57
C VAL A 8 6.04 -5.99 3.98
N SER A 9 7.08 -5.60 3.25
CA SER A 9 7.68 -4.27 3.30
C SER A 9 6.94 -3.37 2.32
N LEU A 10 6.29 -2.35 2.84
CA LEU A 10 5.55 -1.36 2.07
C LEU A 10 6.42 -0.11 1.91
N LYS A 11 6.53 0.39 0.68
CA LYS A 11 7.17 1.67 0.36
C LYS A 11 6.30 2.48 -0.59
N ALA A 12 5.56 3.43 -0.05
CA ALA A 12 4.80 4.36 -0.89
C ALA A 12 5.75 5.33 -1.62
N GLY A 13 5.26 5.89 -2.73
CA GLY A 13 6.05 6.83 -3.53
C GLY A 13 6.31 8.13 -2.78
N LYS A 14 7.52 8.67 -2.93
CA LYS A 14 7.86 10.03 -2.52
C LYS A 14 7.10 11.03 -3.40
N GLY A 15 6.67 12.15 -2.82
CA GLY A 15 6.25 13.30 -3.60
C GLY A 15 7.40 13.86 -4.44
N GLY A 16 7.08 14.38 -5.62
CA GLY A 16 8.04 15.07 -6.46
C GLY A 16 8.45 16.40 -5.84
N ASP A 17 9.65 16.87 -6.18
CA ASP A 17 10.17 18.14 -5.70
C ASP A 17 9.62 19.31 -6.52
N GLY A 18 9.35 20.44 -5.87
CA GLY A 18 9.01 21.69 -6.53
C GLY A 18 10.23 22.27 -7.26
N ALA A 19 10.02 22.90 -8.42
CA ALA A 19 11.10 23.52 -9.16
C ALA A 19 11.31 24.98 -8.75
N VAL A 20 12.58 25.41 -8.77
CA VAL A 20 12.92 26.83 -8.84
C VAL A 20 13.23 27.15 -10.30
N SER A 21 12.37 27.94 -10.93
CA SER A 21 12.57 28.38 -12.32
C SER A 21 12.07 29.80 -12.53
N PHE A 22 12.62 30.46 -13.56
CA PHE A 22 12.22 31.80 -13.97
C PHE A 22 11.97 31.81 -15.48
N ARG A 23 11.05 32.67 -15.92
CA ARG A 23 10.79 32.86 -17.35
C ARG A 23 11.98 33.56 -18.02
N HIS A 24 12.45 32.99 -19.13
CA HIS A 24 13.50 33.57 -19.95
C HIS A 24 12.95 33.86 -21.34
N GLU A 25 12.83 35.14 -21.69
CA GLU A 25 12.33 35.61 -22.99
C GLU A 25 13.26 36.67 -23.56
N ILE A 26 13.45 36.66 -24.88
CA ILE A 26 14.49 37.46 -25.57
C ILE A 26 14.37 38.98 -25.38
N TYR A 27 13.18 39.49 -25.02
CA TYR A 27 12.92 40.92 -24.78
C TYR A 27 12.56 41.23 -23.32
N ILE A 28 12.69 40.27 -22.40
CA ILE A 28 12.37 40.44 -20.98
C ILE A 28 13.61 40.15 -20.14
N ASN A 29 14.21 41.21 -19.60
CA ASN A 29 15.44 41.13 -18.80
C ASN A 29 15.29 40.29 -17.52
N LYS A 30 14.11 40.29 -16.88
CA LYS A 30 13.81 39.52 -15.66
C LYS A 30 12.39 38.99 -15.71
N GLY A 31 12.22 37.74 -16.13
CA GLY A 31 10.93 37.08 -16.06
C GLY A 31 10.54 36.73 -14.62
N GLY A 32 9.23 36.63 -14.38
CA GLY A 32 8.71 36.17 -13.10
C GLY A 32 9.00 34.68 -12.84
N PRO A 33 8.81 34.22 -11.60
CA PRO A 33 8.96 32.81 -11.26
C PRO A 33 7.94 31.94 -12.02
N ASP A 34 8.40 30.79 -12.50
CA ASP A 34 7.61 29.82 -13.25
C ASP A 34 7.97 28.37 -12.94
N GLY A 35 8.61 28.09 -11.81
CA GLY A 35 8.79 26.73 -11.34
C GLY A 35 7.44 26.10 -10.96
N GLY A 36 7.14 24.95 -11.57
CA GLY A 36 5.97 24.13 -11.26
C GLY A 36 6.13 23.34 -9.96
N ASN A 37 5.01 22.82 -9.48
CA ASN A 37 4.93 21.99 -8.28
C ASN A 37 5.31 20.53 -8.61
N GLY A 38 5.79 19.79 -7.62
CA GLY A 38 5.95 18.34 -7.71
C GLY A 38 4.60 17.61 -7.72
N GLY A 39 4.58 16.43 -8.34
CA GLY A 39 3.44 15.53 -8.33
C GLY A 39 3.35 14.73 -7.03
N LYS A 40 2.16 14.26 -6.67
CA LYS A 40 1.98 13.38 -5.50
C LYS A 40 2.60 12.01 -5.74
N GLY A 41 3.19 11.39 -4.72
CA GLY A 41 3.66 10.00 -4.78
C GLY A 41 2.51 8.99 -4.84
N GLY A 42 2.74 7.84 -5.47
CA GLY A 42 1.77 6.75 -5.52
C GLY A 42 1.52 6.16 -4.12
N SER A 43 0.26 5.90 -3.80
CA SER A 43 -0.12 5.19 -2.56
C SER A 43 -0.21 3.69 -2.81
N ILE A 44 -0.03 2.89 -1.77
CA ILE A 44 -0.28 1.44 -1.79
C ILE A 44 -1.67 1.18 -1.23
N ILE A 45 -2.51 0.57 -2.06
CA ILE A 45 -3.91 0.29 -1.78
C ILE A 45 -4.10 -1.21 -1.82
N PHE A 46 -4.67 -1.78 -0.76
CA PHE A 46 -5.08 -3.17 -0.77
C PHE A 46 -6.54 -3.23 -1.17
N GLN A 47 -6.86 -4.18 -2.05
CA GLN A 47 -8.21 -4.43 -2.53
C GLN A 47 -8.58 -5.88 -2.21
N ALA A 48 -9.67 -6.08 -1.50
CA ALA A 48 -10.22 -7.42 -1.32
C ALA A 48 -10.79 -7.93 -2.65
N ASP A 49 -10.43 -9.16 -2.99
CA ASP A 49 -10.93 -9.89 -4.14
C ASP A 49 -11.31 -11.31 -3.71
N LYS A 50 -12.48 -11.76 -4.14
CA LYS A 50 -13.01 -13.11 -3.87
C LYS A 50 -12.31 -14.21 -4.67
N ASP A 51 -11.71 -13.88 -5.81
CA ASP A 51 -11.06 -14.88 -6.68
C ASP A 51 -9.67 -15.24 -6.14
N THR A 52 -9.08 -14.33 -5.35
CA THR A 52 -7.82 -14.52 -4.63
C THR A 52 -8.03 -15.28 -3.33
N ASN A 53 -7.46 -16.48 -3.21
CA ASN A 53 -7.70 -17.37 -2.06
C ASN A 53 -6.50 -17.56 -1.12
N THR A 54 -5.30 -17.09 -1.48
CA THR A 54 -4.09 -17.34 -0.67
C THR A 54 -3.19 -16.11 -0.59
N LEU A 55 -2.45 -15.97 0.52
CA LEU A 55 -1.41 -14.93 0.68
C LEU A 55 -0.03 -15.38 0.16
N ILE A 56 0.04 -16.45 -0.65
CA ILE A 56 1.32 -17.05 -1.04
C ILE A 56 2.17 -16.09 -1.88
N ASP A 57 1.54 -15.21 -2.65
CA ASP A 57 2.21 -14.25 -3.53
C ASP A 57 3.05 -13.24 -2.74
N PHE A 58 2.61 -12.87 -1.53
CA PHE A 58 3.34 -11.97 -0.63
C PHE A 58 4.61 -12.61 -0.06
N ARG A 59 4.71 -13.94 -0.07
CA ARG A 59 5.91 -14.65 0.37
C ARG A 59 7.02 -14.59 -0.68
N PHE A 60 6.65 -14.58 -1.96
CA PHE A 60 7.60 -14.49 -3.07
C PHE A 60 8.02 -13.06 -3.38
N ASN A 61 7.09 -12.10 -3.25
CA ASN A 61 7.33 -10.68 -3.45
C ASN A 61 7.03 -9.89 -2.16
N PRO A 62 7.93 -9.94 -1.17
CA PRO A 62 7.70 -9.28 0.11
C PRO A 62 7.80 -7.76 0.04
N ILE A 63 8.32 -7.17 -1.05
CA ILE A 63 8.52 -5.72 -1.17
C ILE A 63 7.51 -5.14 -2.16
N LEU A 64 6.62 -4.29 -1.65
CA LEU A 64 5.62 -3.59 -2.44
C LEU A 64 6.01 -2.11 -2.51
N THR A 65 6.37 -1.63 -3.71
CA THR A 65 6.82 -0.26 -3.92
C THR A 65 5.90 0.47 -4.90
N ALA A 66 5.34 1.60 -4.48
CA ALA A 66 4.60 2.48 -5.37
C ALA A 66 5.54 3.50 -6.04
N PRO A 67 5.26 3.92 -7.28
CA PRO A 67 6.09 4.89 -8.00
C PRO A 67 6.03 6.29 -7.36
N ASP A 68 7.16 6.98 -7.41
CA ASP A 68 7.29 8.37 -6.96
C ASP A 68 6.51 9.35 -7.86
N GLY A 69 6.22 10.53 -7.31
CA GLY A 69 5.73 11.67 -8.06
C GLY A 69 6.84 12.29 -8.92
N GLY A 70 6.49 12.78 -10.10
CA GLY A 70 7.41 13.52 -10.95
C GLY A 70 7.73 14.90 -10.35
N ASN A 71 8.94 15.39 -10.59
CA ASN A 71 9.33 16.74 -10.16
C ASN A 71 8.61 17.81 -10.98
N GLY A 72 8.43 18.99 -10.38
CA GLY A 72 8.09 20.20 -11.10
C GLY A 72 9.19 20.59 -12.07
N SER A 73 8.84 21.41 -13.06
CA SER A 73 9.78 21.96 -14.03
C SER A 73 9.43 23.42 -14.35
N GLY A 74 10.27 24.09 -15.15
CA GLY A 74 10.00 25.46 -15.57
C GLY A 74 8.72 25.60 -16.40
N THR A 75 8.38 26.80 -16.84
CA THR A 75 7.18 27.06 -17.65
C THR A 75 5.86 26.71 -16.94
N ARG A 76 5.84 26.73 -15.60
CA ARG A 76 4.73 26.32 -14.72
C ARG A 76 4.27 24.88 -14.95
N SER A 77 5.20 24.03 -15.36
CA SER A 77 4.93 22.62 -15.63
C SER A 77 5.00 21.82 -14.33
N ASN A 78 3.82 21.39 -13.85
CA ASN A 78 3.71 20.56 -12.66
C ASN A 78 4.10 19.10 -12.96
N GLY A 79 4.70 18.46 -11.98
CA GLY A 79 5.05 17.05 -12.03
C GLY A 79 3.83 16.13 -12.07
N ARG A 80 3.99 14.99 -12.74
CA ARG A 80 2.95 13.95 -12.81
C ARG A 80 2.79 13.26 -11.45
N SER A 81 1.58 12.96 -11.05
CA SER A 81 1.36 12.10 -9.88
C SER A 81 1.81 10.67 -10.17
N GLY A 82 2.44 10.05 -9.18
CA GLY A 82 2.74 8.63 -9.16
C GLY A 82 1.44 7.82 -9.21
N LYS A 83 1.48 6.70 -9.94
CA LYS A 83 0.35 5.76 -10.01
C LYS A 83 0.22 5.02 -8.68
N ASN A 84 -1.00 4.82 -8.19
CA ASN A 84 -1.20 3.97 -7.02
C ASN A 84 -0.88 2.51 -7.37
N LEU A 85 -0.29 1.79 -6.42
CA LEU A 85 -0.11 0.35 -6.49
C LEU A 85 -1.33 -0.29 -5.84
N ILE A 86 -2.16 -0.95 -6.64
CA ILE A 86 -3.29 -1.74 -6.15
C ILE A 86 -2.81 -3.18 -5.98
N VAL A 87 -3.04 -3.73 -4.80
CA VAL A 87 -2.62 -5.05 -4.38
C VAL A 87 -3.86 -5.84 -4.01
N GLU A 88 -4.15 -6.88 -4.78
CA GLU A 88 -5.28 -7.76 -4.53
C GLU A 88 -4.96 -8.71 -3.38
N VAL A 89 -5.90 -8.85 -2.44
CA VAL A 89 -5.80 -9.74 -1.29
C VAL A 89 -7.11 -10.50 -1.11
N PRO A 90 -7.10 -11.70 -0.51
CA PRO A 90 -8.32 -12.43 -0.22
C PRO A 90 -9.29 -11.64 0.68
N VAL A 91 -10.59 -11.85 0.49
CA VAL A 91 -11.61 -11.36 1.42
C VAL A 91 -11.37 -11.95 2.82
N GLY A 92 -11.49 -11.12 3.86
CA GLY A 92 -11.17 -11.48 5.25
C GLY A 92 -9.71 -11.19 5.64
N THR A 93 -8.96 -10.47 4.79
CA THR A 93 -7.59 -10.06 5.08
C THR A 93 -7.55 -8.91 6.07
N VAL A 94 -6.78 -9.09 7.14
CA VAL A 94 -6.46 -8.09 8.16
C VAL A 94 -5.03 -7.62 7.96
N VAL A 95 -4.83 -6.32 7.90
CA VAL A 95 -3.50 -5.71 7.82
C VAL A 95 -3.16 -5.06 9.15
N LYS A 96 -2.02 -5.42 9.70
CA LYS A 96 -1.48 -4.89 10.96
C LYS A 96 -0.17 -4.17 10.72
N ARG A 97 0.05 -3.12 11.51
CA ARG A 97 1.31 -2.40 11.64
C ARG A 97 1.64 -2.30 13.12
N ASP A 98 2.83 -2.78 13.51
CA ASP A 98 3.29 -2.77 14.90
C ASP A 98 2.25 -3.35 15.89
N GLY A 99 1.58 -4.44 15.48
CA GLY A 99 0.53 -5.11 16.27
C GLY A 99 -0.84 -4.42 16.28
N ARG A 100 -0.99 -3.26 15.63
CA ARG A 100 -2.28 -2.54 15.50
C ARG A 100 -2.92 -2.82 14.16
N VAL A 101 -4.19 -3.16 14.16
CA VAL A 101 -4.98 -3.32 12.93
C VAL A 101 -5.16 -1.96 12.27
N ILE A 102 -4.71 -1.83 11.02
CA ILE A 102 -4.84 -0.62 10.20
C ILE A 102 -5.88 -0.77 9.10
N ALA A 103 -6.18 -2.01 8.70
CA ALA A 103 -7.27 -2.32 7.77
C ALA A 103 -7.82 -3.73 8.04
N ASP A 104 -9.13 -3.89 7.85
CA ASP A 104 -9.84 -5.17 7.85
C ASP A 104 -10.71 -5.19 6.59
N LEU A 105 -10.38 -6.07 5.64
CA LEU A 105 -10.96 -6.10 4.30
C LEU A 105 -11.98 -7.24 4.22
N THR A 106 -13.23 -6.95 4.59
CA THR A 106 -14.27 -7.98 4.83
C THR A 106 -15.20 -8.23 3.65
N GLU A 107 -15.21 -7.35 2.65
CA GLU A 107 -16.13 -7.41 1.51
C GLU A 107 -15.36 -7.40 0.18
N ASP A 108 -15.90 -8.11 -0.82
CA ASP A 108 -15.36 -8.12 -2.18
C ASP A 108 -15.32 -6.71 -2.77
N GLY A 109 -14.18 -6.34 -3.37
CA GLY A 109 -13.92 -5.01 -3.91
C GLY A 109 -13.61 -3.93 -2.88
N MET A 110 -13.64 -4.22 -1.57
CA MET A 110 -13.30 -3.25 -0.53
C MET A 110 -11.84 -2.80 -0.68
N GLN A 111 -11.60 -1.49 -0.61
CA GLN A 111 -10.27 -0.91 -0.74
C GLN A 111 -9.86 -0.18 0.53
N ALA A 112 -8.60 -0.34 0.92
CA ALA A 112 -7.98 0.41 2.01
C ALA A 112 -6.60 0.93 1.59
N VAL A 113 -6.34 2.22 1.85
CA VAL A 113 -5.00 2.79 1.67
C VAL A 113 -4.13 2.35 2.85
N ILE A 114 -3.16 1.50 2.57
CA ILE A 114 -2.29 0.93 3.60
C ILE A 114 -1.09 1.83 3.84
N ALA A 115 -0.44 2.28 2.77
CA ALA A 115 0.67 3.23 2.84
C ALA A 115 0.40 4.43 1.92
N LYS A 116 0.36 5.63 2.50
CA LYS A 116 0.10 6.88 1.77
C LYS A 116 1.35 7.36 1.04
N GLY A 117 1.17 7.73 -0.23
CA GLY A 117 2.20 8.43 -1.00
C GLY A 117 2.40 9.86 -0.49
N GLY A 118 3.64 10.33 -0.52
CA GLY A 118 4.01 11.67 -0.05
C GLY A 118 3.45 12.77 -0.94
N ASP A 119 3.15 13.91 -0.36
CA ASP A 119 2.65 15.07 -1.08
C ASP A 119 3.76 15.77 -1.87
N GLY A 120 3.40 16.35 -3.04
CA GLY A 120 4.35 17.02 -3.92
C GLY A 120 4.74 18.40 -3.38
N GLY A 121 6.01 18.77 -3.53
CA GLY A 121 6.52 20.05 -3.06
C GLY A 121 6.08 21.23 -3.93
N PHE A 122 5.83 22.39 -3.33
CA PHE A 122 5.53 23.61 -4.06
C PHE A 122 6.73 24.19 -4.81
N GLY A 123 6.54 24.57 -6.07
CA GLY A 123 7.53 25.30 -6.86
C GLY A 123 7.64 26.77 -6.46
N ASN A 124 8.66 27.46 -6.94
CA ASN A 124 8.88 28.86 -6.57
C ASN A 124 7.74 29.80 -6.99
N ALA A 125 7.00 29.47 -8.05
CA ALA A 125 5.84 30.26 -8.48
C ALA A 125 4.74 30.34 -7.41
N HIS A 126 4.62 29.32 -6.55
CA HIS A 126 3.66 29.28 -5.44
C HIS A 126 3.96 30.33 -4.36
N PHE A 127 5.23 30.63 -4.11
CA PHE A 127 5.68 31.56 -3.06
C PHE A 127 5.70 33.03 -3.49
N LYS A 128 5.15 33.34 -4.67
CA LYS A 128 5.09 34.72 -5.18
C LYS A 128 4.07 35.51 -4.35
N SER A 129 4.49 36.64 -3.79
CA SER A 129 3.60 37.58 -3.09
C SER A 129 3.85 39.01 -3.56
N SER A 130 3.00 39.96 -3.15
CA SER A 130 3.18 41.39 -3.45
C SER A 130 4.56 41.90 -3.02
N VAL A 131 5.08 41.39 -1.90
CA VAL A 131 6.40 41.74 -1.33
C VAL A 131 7.52 40.88 -1.92
N ARG A 132 7.27 39.59 -2.20
CA ARG A 132 8.25 38.64 -2.72
C ARG A 132 7.96 38.28 -4.18
N GLN A 133 8.40 39.15 -5.10
CA GLN A 133 8.12 38.99 -6.54
C GLN A 133 8.98 37.91 -7.22
N THR A 134 10.18 37.65 -6.72
CA THR A 134 11.14 36.66 -7.26
C THR A 134 11.62 35.67 -6.19
N PRO A 135 10.72 34.80 -5.68
CA PRO A 135 11.10 33.73 -4.77
C PRO A 135 12.12 32.78 -5.42
N VAL A 136 13.17 32.46 -4.67
CA VAL A 136 14.23 31.49 -5.02
C VAL A 136 14.12 30.22 -4.15
N ILE A 137 12.95 29.99 -3.58
CA ILE A 137 12.65 28.85 -2.71
C ILE A 137 11.66 27.93 -3.41
N ALA A 138 11.82 26.64 -3.20
CA ALA A 138 10.85 25.60 -3.52
C ALA A 138 10.86 24.57 -2.39
N GLU A 139 9.78 23.83 -2.26
CA GLU A 139 9.67 22.73 -1.30
C GLU A 139 10.10 21.41 -1.94
N VAL A 140 10.74 20.59 -1.12
CA VAL A 140 11.04 19.19 -1.43
C VAL A 140 9.76 18.40 -1.25
N GLY A 141 9.51 17.41 -2.11
CA GLY A 141 8.36 16.53 -1.96
C GLY A 141 8.48 15.68 -0.69
N GLU A 142 7.35 15.43 -0.04
CA GLU A 142 7.32 14.67 1.20
C GLU A 142 7.65 13.19 0.97
N PRO A 143 8.29 12.52 1.93
CA PRO A 143 8.48 11.09 1.87
C PRO A 143 7.12 10.38 1.93
N GLY A 144 6.96 9.33 1.11
CA GLY A 144 5.86 8.38 1.27
C GLY A 144 6.03 7.54 2.53
N GLU A 145 4.93 7.00 3.04
CA GLU A 145 4.97 6.06 4.16
C GLU A 145 5.76 4.80 3.79
N ALA A 146 6.67 4.39 4.66
CA ALA A 146 7.43 3.16 4.53
C ALA A 146 7.45 2.42 5.87
N PHE A 147 6.95 1.19 5.87
CA PHE A 147 6.90 0.34 7.06
C PHE A 147 6.66 -1.13 6.70
N GLU A 148 6.95 -2.03 7.62
CA GLU A 148 6.56 -3.44 7.49
C GLU A 148 5.13 -3.64 8.00
N ALA A 149 4.33 -4.34 7.20
CA ALA A 149 2.97 -4.74 7.56
C ALA A 149 2.89 -6.25 7.71
N GLU A 150 2.13 -6.69 8.69
CA GLU A 150 1.75 -8.09 8.88
C GLU A 150 0.34 -8.28 8.32
N ILE A 151 0.20 -9.20 7.38
CA ILE A 151 -1.06 -9.53 6.72
C ILE A 151 -1.50 -10.88 7.26
N GLU A 152 -2.74 -10.95 7.74
CA GLU A 152 -3.35 -12.16 8.27
C GLU A 152 -4.70 -12.40 7.60
N LEU A 153 -4.93 -13.60 7.11
CA LEU A 153 -6.23 -13.99 6.56
C LEU A 153 -7.07 -14.65 7.65
N LYS A 154 -8.21 -14.05 8.01
CA LYS A 154 -9.17 -14.65 8.94
C LYS A 154 -9.95 -15.77 8.24
N LEU A 155 -9.38 -16.98 8.23
CA LEU A 155 -10.07 -18.18 7.75
C LEU A 155 -10.76 -18.94 8.89
N LEU A 156 -11.98 -19.40 8.62
CA LEU A 156 -12.67 -20.39 9.47
C LEU A 156 -12.45 -21.82 8.95
N ALA A 157 -12.55 -22.05 7.63
CA ALA A 157 -12.11 -23.25 6.90
C ALA A 157 -12.43 -23.11 5.39
N ASP A 158 -11.50 -23.48 4.50
CA ASP A 158 -11.77 -23.54 3.05
C ASP A 158 -12.42 -24.86 2.60
N VAL A 159 -12.13 -25.95 3.32
CA VAL A 159 -12.60 -27.31 2.99
C VAL A 159 -12.99 -28.05 4.27
N GLY A 160 -14.26 -28.45 4.35
CA GLY A 160 -14.77 -29.30 5.42
C GLY A 160 -14.74 -30.77 5.04
N LEU A 161 -13.96 -31.59 5.76
CA LEU A 161 -14.01 -33.04 5.59
C LEU A 161 -15.24 -33.62 6.29
N VAL A 162 -16.25 -33.99 5.51
CA VAL A 162 -17.46 -34.66 6.01
C VAL A 162 -17.28 -36.17 5.86
N GLY A 163 -17.56 -36.93 6.92
CA GLY A 163 -17.53 -38.38 6.88
C GLY A 163 -17.87 -39.01 8.22
N LEU A 164 -18.08 -40.32 8.21
CA LEU A 164 -18.38 -41.11 9.41
C LEU A 164 -17.24 -41.04 10.45
N PRO A 165 -17.52 -41.32 11.74
CA PRO A 165 -16.46 -41.55 12.73
C PRO A 165 -15.46 -42.58 12.19
N ASN A 166 -14.16 -42.35 12.38
CA ASN A 166 -13.06 -43.20 11.88
C ASN A 166 -12.89 -43.29 10.35
N ALA A 167 -13.47 -42.41 9.56
CA ALA A 167 -13.25 -42.34 8.10
C ALA A 167 -11.82 -41.90 7.68
N GLY A 168 -10.85 -41.88 8.61
CA GLY A 168 -9.47 -41.49 8.31
C GLY A 168 -9.26 -39.99 8.04
N LYS A 169 -10.24 -39.14 8.39
CA LYS A 169 -10.21 -37.69 8.10
C LYS A 169 -8.95 -37.01 8.63
N SER A 170 -8.58 -37.27 9.88
CA SER A 170 -7.39 -36.70 10.52
C SER A 170 -6.10 -37.21 9.87
N THR A 171 -6.08 -38.49 9.48
CA THR A 171 -4.94 -39.13 8.81
C THR A 171 -4.72 -38.55 7.41
N PHE A 172 -5.80 -38.31 6.67
CA PHE A 172 -5.75 -37.65 5.36
C PHE A 172 -5.22 -36.22 5.48
N LEU A 173 -5.78 -35.42 6.41
CA LEU A 173 -5.31 -34.06 6.69
C LEU A 173 -3.81 -34.02 7.02
N ALA A 174 -3.34 -34.90 7.90
CA ALA A 174 -1.92 -34.96 8.28
C ALA A 174 -1.00 -35.38 7.11
N SER A 175 -1.52 -36.14 6.13
CA SER A 175 -0.72 -36.59 4.97
C SER A 175 -0.57 -35.54 3.87
N VAL A 176 -1.55 -34.63 3.74
CA VAL A 176 -1.59 -33.63 2.66
C VAL A 176 -1.18 -32.22 3.12
N THR A 177 -0.96 -32.01 4.42
CA THR A 177 -0.60 -30.71 4.98
C THR A 177 0.85 -30.69 5.50
N ASN A 178 1.55 -29.58 5.24
CA ASN A 178 2.92 -29.35 5.73
C ASN A 178 2.94 -28.57 7.06
N ALA A 179 1.77 -28.28 7.62
CA ALA A 179 1.58 -27.54 8.87
C ALA A 179 1.13 -28.50 9.97
N LYS A 180 1.59 -28.29 11.20
CA LYS A 180 1.01 -29.01 12.35
C LYS A 180 -0.43 -28.53 12.50
N PRO A 181 -1.44 -29.43 12.50
CA PRO A 181 -2.81 -29.00 12.71
C PRO A 181 -2.93 -28.40 14.12
N GLU A 182 -3.23 -27.11 14.19
CA GLU A 182 -3.60 -26.45 15.45
C GLU A 182 -5.11 -26.55 15.62
N ILE A 183 -5.53 -27.15 16.73
CA ILE A 183 -6.94 -27.24 17.11
C ILE A 183 -7.31 -25.89 17.74
N ALA A 184 -8.10 -25.09 17.02
CA ALA A 184 -8.58 -23.82 17.54
C ALA A 184 -9.80 -24.04 18.45
N ASP A 185 -9.62 -23.82 19.75
CA ASP A 185 -10.67 -23.87 20.76
C ASP A 185 -11.58 -22.62 20.68
N TYR A 186 -12.53 -22.62 19.74
CA TYR A 186 -13.54 -21.57 19.68
C TYR A 186 -14.63 -21.78 20.73
N ALA A 187 -15.00 -20.73 21.48
CA ALA A 187 -15.94 -20.79 22.61
C ALA A 187 -17.40 -21.22 22.28
N PHE A 188 -17.69 -21.60 21.03
CA PHE A 188 -18.99 -22.11 20.58
C PHE A 188 -18.95 -23.59 20.14
N THR A 189 -17.82 -24.29 20.28
CA THR A 189 -17.75 -25.73 20.06
C THR A 189 -18.09 -26.48 21.36
N THR A 190 -19.24 -27.16 21.40
CA THR A 190 -19.64 -28.02 22.54
C THR A 190 -18.89 -29.35 22.60
N LEU A 191 -17.91 -29.58 21.73
CA LEU A 191 -17.08 -30.77 21.74
C LEU A 191 -15.62 -30.34 21.58
N THR A 192 -14.91 -30.30 22.70
CA THR A 192 -13.44 -30.35 22.77
C THR A 192 -12.95 -31.57 21.98
N PRO A 193 -12.26 -31.41 20.84
CA PRO A 193 -11.65 -32.52 20.13
C PRO A 193 -10.25 -32.78 20.73
N ASN A 194 -9.93 -34.06 21.01
CA ASN A 194 -8.54 -34.52 21.10
C ASN A 194 -7.98 -34.79 19.70
#